data_AF-A0A453E6K4-F1
#
_entry.id   AF-A0A453E6K4-F1
#
_cell.length_a   1.000
_cell.length_b   1.000
_cell.length_c   1.000
_cell.angle_alpha   90.00
_cell.angle_beta   90.00
_cell.angle_gamma   90.00
#
_symmetry.space_group_name_H-M   'P 1'
#
loop_
_entity.id
_entity.type
_entity.pdbx_description
1 polymer ?
#
loop_
_entity_poly.entity_id
_entity_poly.type
_entity_poly.pdbx_seq_one_letter_code
_entity_poly.pdbx_strand_id
1 'polypeptide(L)'
;MHHDNTPDLKIVEEKLKEILEIAGTSLETRKMLVEICDIVTRRAARLAAAGLAGILKKLGRDGSVDKRRSVIAIDGGLFEHYAKFSKCLEATLIELLGEESSKFVVVKHADDGSGIGAALIAASQSQYRNVE
;
A
#
# COMPACT_ATOMS: atom_id res chain seq x y z
N MET A 1 8.43 -9.64 11.07
CA MET A 1 7.46 -10.73 11.29
C MET A 1 7.18 -11.53 10.02
N HIS A 2 6.56 -10.99 8.94
CA HIS A 2 6.25 -11.80 7.74
C HIS A 2 7.42 -12.17 6.82
N HIS A 3 8.60 -11.58 7.02
CA HIS A 3 9.82 -11.98 6.29
C HIS A 3 10.55 -13.16 6.94
N ASP A 4 10.06 -13.64 8.09
CA ASP A 4 10.65 -14.80 8.75
C ASP A 4 10.16 -16.09 8.09
N ASN A 5 11.03 -16.68 7.28
CA ASN A 5 10.78 -17.95 6.59
C ASN A 5 11.47 -19.13 7.29
N THR A 6 11.99 -18.94 8.51
CA THR A 6 12.62 -20.03 9.27
C THR A 6 11.55 -21.00 9.79
N PRO A 7 11.82 -22.32 9.86
CA PRO A 7 10.84 -23.30 10.32
C PRO A 7 10.34 -23.05 11.75
N ASP A 8 11.19 -22.46 12.58
CA ASP A 8 10.98 -22.18 13.98
C ASP A 8 10.60 -20.71 14.27
N LEU A 9 10.51 -19.85 13.25
CA LEU A 9 10.24 -18.41 13.40
C LEU A 9 11.27 -17.70 14.31
N LYS A 10 12.55 -17.99 14.08
CA LYS A 10 13.67 -17.47 14.88
C LYS A 10 13.79 -15.94 14.85
N ILE A 11 13.56 -15.31 13.70
CA ILE A 11 13.60 -13.84 13.60
C ILE A 11 12.45 -13.24 14.41
N VAL A 12 11.28 -13.87 14.43
CA VAL A 12 10.17 -13.46 15.30
C VAL A 12 10.56 -13.60 16.78
N GLU A 13 11.19 -14.71 17.17
CA GLU A 13 11.71 -14.90 18.53
C GLU A 13 12.71 -13.81 18.92
N GLU A 14 13.69 -13.54 18.07
CA GLU A 14 14.69 -12.50 18.27
C GLU A 14 14.04 -11.13 18.44
N LYS A 15 13.05 -10.78 17.60
CA LYS A 15 12.34 -9.50 17.71
C LYS A 15 11.50 -9.40 18.99
N LEU A 16 10.86 -10.50 19.41
CA LEU A 16 10.13 -10.55 20.67
C LEU A 16 11.05 -10.32 21.87
N LYS A 17 12.25 -10.91 21.83
CA LYS A 17 13.25 -10.74 22.90
C LYS A 17 13.88 -9.36 22.90
N GLU A 18 14.30 -8.87 21.73
CA GLU A 18 15.05 -7.61 21.60
C GLU A 18 14.18 -6.37 21.84
N ILE A 19 12.93 -6.39 21.35
CA ILE A 19 12.06 -5.20 21.33
C ILE A 19 11.06 -5.23 22.48
N LEU A 20 10.54 -6.41 22.82
CA LEU A 20 9.46 -6.56 23.81
C LEU A 20 9.93 -7.25 25.10
N GLU A 21 11.21 -7.66 25.18
CA GLU A 21 11.79 -8.36 26.33
C GLU A 21 11.09 -9.69 26.67
N ILE A 22 10.42 -10.30 25.68
CA ILE A 22 9.73 -11.58 25.82
C ILE A 22 10.63 -12.70 25.30
N ALA A 23 11.15 -13.54 26.20
CA ALA A 23 12.00 -14.67 25.88
C ALA A 23 11.30 -16.02 26.12
N GLY A 24 11.84 -17.09 25.52
CA GLY A 24 11.37 -18.47 25.78
C GLY A 24 9.98 -18.77 25.20
N THR A 25 9.58 -18.08 24.14
CA THR A 25 8.28 -18.28 23.48
C THR A 25 8.19 -19.65 22.82
N SER A 26 7.03 -20.31 22.87
CA SER A 26 6.79 -21.52 22.08
C SER A 26 6.62 -21.19 20.59
N LEU A 27 6.87 -22.18 19.71
CA LEU A 27 6.60 -22.04 18.28
C LEU A 27 5.11 -21.68 18.00
N GLU A 28 4.19 -22.23 18.78
CA GLU A 28 2.76 -21.92 18.70
C GLU A 28 2.48 -20.44 18.96
N THR A 29 3.09 -19.87 20.00
CA THR A 29 2.98 -18.44 20.33
C THR A 29 3.50 -17.57 19.19
N ARG A 30 4.63 -17.95 18.59
CA ARG A 30 5.21 -17.22 17.46
C ARG A 30 4.34 -17.28 16.21
N LYS A 31 3.74 -18.44 15.92
CA LYS A 31 2.78 -18.60 14.81
C LYS A 31 1.53 -17.74 15.01
N MET A 32 0.96 -17.75 16.22
CA MET A 32 -0.17 -16.90 16.58
C MET A 32 0.16 -15.41 16.35
N LEU A 33 1.34 -14.95 16.77
CA LEU A 33 1.76 -13.57 16.57
C LEU A 33 1.86 -13.19 15.09
N VAL A 34 2.42 -14.08 14.26
CA VAL A 34 2.50 -13.88 12.80
C VAL A 34 1.11 -13.78 12.17
N GLU A 35 0.15 -14.57 12.63
CA GLU A 35 -1.25 -14.53 12.21
C GLU A 35 -1.94 -13.22 12.61
N ILE A 36 -1.72 -12.73 13.83
CA ILE A 36 -2.24 -11.42 14.26
C ILE A 36 -1.68 -10.31 13.36
N CYS A 37 -0.37 -10.31 13.10
CA CYS A 37 0.24 -9.34 12.17
C CYS A 37 -0.37 -9.43 10.76
N ASP A 38 -0.74 -10.63 10.32
CA ASP A 38 -1.39 -10.85 9.03
C ASP A 38 -2.81 -10.26 8.99
N ILE A 39 -3.61 -10.48 10.04
CA ILE A 39 -4.95 -9.90 10.18
C ILE A 39 -4.88 -8.36 10.14
N VAL A 40 -3.95 -7.77 10.91
CA VAL A 40 -3.76 -6.32 10.96
C VAL A 40 -3.36 -5.77 9.60
N THR A 41 -2.42 -6.43 8.92
CA THR A 41 -1.94 -6.03 7.59
C THR A 41 -3.05 -6.10 6.55
N ARG A 42 -3.80 -7.22 6.50
CA ARG A 42 -4.93 -7.40 5.58
C ARG A 42 -6.02 -6.36 5.83
N ARG A 43 -6.39 -6.10 7.09
CA ARG A 43 -7.38 -5.07 7.43
C ARG A 43 -6.95 -3.69 6.91
N ALA A 44 -5.70 -3.30 7.17
CA ALA A 44 -5.18 -2.00 6.75
C ALA A 44 -5.20 -1.86 5.22
N ALA A 45 -4.71 -2.87 4.49
CA ALA A 45 -4.69 -2.88 3.03
C ALA A 45 -6.10 -2.80 2.42
N ARG A 46 -7.06 -3.56 2.98
CA ARG A 46 -8.45 -3.56 2.52
C ARG A 46 -9.16 -2.23 2.72
N LEU A 47 -8.95 -1.59 3.88
CA LEU A 47 -9.52 -0.28 4.16
C LEU A 47 -8.94 0.80 3.24
N ALA A 48 -7.62 0.77 2.99
CA ALA A 48 -6.98 1.68 2.05
C ALA A 48 -7.51 1.49 0.61
N ALA A 49 -7.61 0.23 0.15
CA ALA A 49 -8.18 -0.10 -1.16
C ALA A 49 -9.64 0.38 -1.29
N ALA A 50 -10.45 0.25 -0.25
CA ALA A 50 -11.83 0.75 -0.25
C ALA A 50 -11.91 2.28 -0.44
N GLY A 51 -11.03 3.03 0.21
CA GLY A 51 -10.93 4.48 0.01
C GLY A 51 -10.57 4.85 -1.43
N LEU A 52 -9.56 4.19 -1.99
CA LEU A 52 -9.14 4.37 -3.39
C LEU A 52 -10.26 4.04 -4.37
N ALA A 53 -10.93 2.89 -4.20
CA ALA A 53 -12.07 2.50 -5.02
C ALA A 53 -13.22 3.51 -4.94
N GLY A 54 -13.48 4.06 -3.75
CA GLY A 54 -14.47 5.12 -3.55
C GLY A 54 -14.16 6.39 -4.36
N ILE A 55 -12.90 6.84 -4.36
CA ILE A 55 -12.46 8.01 -5.14
C ILE A 55 -12.61 7.74 -6.64
N LEU A 56 -12.17 6.57 -7.12
CA LEU A 56 -12.29 6.21 -8.54
C LEU A 56 -13.75 6.20 -9.00
N LYS A 57 -14.64 5.58 -8.21
CA LYS A 57 -16.09 5.54 -8.49
C LYS A 57 -16.68 6.93 -8.51
N LYS A 58 -16.32 7.77 -7.54
CA LYS A 58 -16.80 9.16 -7.46
C LYS A 58 -16.38 9.99 -8.67
N LEU A 59 -15.19 9.75 -9.20
CA LEU A 59 -14.65 10.44 -10.39
C LEU A 59 -15.13 9.82 -11.71
N GLY A 60 -15.82 8.69 -11.69
CA GLY A 60 -16.16 7.91 -12.90
C GLY A 60 -14.94 7.33 -13.61
N ARG A 61 -13.86 7.07 -12.86
CA ARG A 61 -12.54 6.62 -13.34
C ARG A 61 -12.20 5.20 -12.91
N ASP A 62 -13.20 4.46 -12.44
CA ASP A 62 -13.10 3.10 -11.95
C ASP A 62 -13.10 2.03 -13.06
N GLY A 63 -13.16 2.46 -14.34
CA GLY A 63 -13.18 1.58 -15.50
C GLY A 63 -14.56 1.00 -15.84
N SER A 64 -15.61 1.30 -15.06
CA SER A 64 -16.94 0.73 -15.25
C SER A 64 -17.73 1.38 -16.38
N VAL A 65 -17.62 2.71 -16.53
CA VAL A 65 -18.32 3.50 -17.57
C VAL A 65 -17.32 4.00 -18.62
N ASP A 66 -16.22 4.59 -18.17
CA ASP A 66 -15.15 5.12 -19.02
C ASP A 66 -13.92 4.20 -18.91
N LYS A 67 -13.61 3.49 -20.00
CA LYS A 67 -12.47 2.56 -20.11
C LYS A 67 -11.13 3.28 -20.27
N ARG A 68 -11.04 4.55 -19.88
CA ARG A 68 -9.77 5.28 -19.82
C ARG A 68 -8.91 4.70 -18.71
N ARG A 69 -7.64 4.53 -19.03
CA ARG A 69 -6.64 4.09 -18.07
C ARG A 69 -6.46 5.14 -16.96
N SER A 70 -6.58 4.68 -15.71
CA SER A 70 -6.34 5.44 -14.49
C SER A 70 -5.09 4.90 -13.81
N VAL A 71 -4.23 5.80 -13.32
CA VAL A 71 -3.05 5.43 -12.55
C VAL A 71 -3.17 6.02 -11.15
N ILE A 72 -3.04 5.18 -10.14
CA ILE A 72 -2.98 5.57 -8.74
C ILE A 72 -1.50 5.61 -8.35
N ALA A 73 -0.97 6.81 -8.16
CA ALA A 73 0.35 7.02 -7.60
C ALA A 73 0.27 6.92 -6.07
N ILE A 74 1.04 6.00 -5.48
CA ILE A 74 1.14 5.80 -4.03
C ILE A 74 2.58 6.02 -3.59
N ASP A 75 2.76 6.90 -2.62
CA ASP A 75 4.02 7.12 -1.91
C ASP A 75 3.87 6.60 -0.47
N GLY A 76 4.96 6.10 0.11
CA GLY A 76 5.05 5.71 1.50
C GLY A 76 5.73 4.35 1.71
N GLY A 77 6.62 4.30 2.70
CA GLY A 77 7.45 3.12 2.99
C GLY A 77 6.66 1.84 3.32
N LEU A 78 5.40 1.95 3.77
CA LEU A 78 4.53 0.78 3.94
C LEU A 78 4.16 0.14 2.61
N PHE A 79 3.82 0.94 1.59
CA PHE A 79 3.53 0.41 0.26
C PHE A 79 4.81 -0.06 -0.45
N GLU A 80 5.89 0.69 -0.28
CA GLU A 80 7.18 0.41 -0.91
C GLU A 80 7.87 -0.85 -0.38
N HIS A 81 8.05 -0.96 0.94
CA HIS A 81 8.92 -1.98 1.54
C HIS A 81 8.16 -3.20 2.08
N TYR A 82 6.82 -3.17 2.11
CA TYR A 82 6.03 -4.26 2.68
C TYR A 82 5.16 -4.93 1.62
N ALA A 83 5.78 -5.85 0.88
CA ALA A 83 5.17 -6.56 -0.26
C ALA A 83 3.82 -7.24 0.05
N LYS A 84 3.61 -7.68 1.30
CA LYS A 84 2.35 -8.30 1.71
C LYS A 84 1.20 -7.30 1.74
N PHE A 85 1.47 -6.07 2.17
CA PHE A 85 0.50 -4.99 2.17
C PHE A 85 0.17 -4.56 0.74
N SER A 86 1.17 -4.27 -0.10
CA SER A 86 0.93 -3.81 -1.48
C SER A 86 0.17 -4.86 -2.31
N LYS A 87 0.55 -6.14 -2.24
CA LYS A 87 -0.19 -7.23 -2.90
C LYS A 87 -1.63 -7.34 -2.40
N CYS A 88 -1.86 -7.23 -1.09
CA CYS A 88 -3.21 -7.30 -0.54
C CYS A 88 -4.07 -6.10 -0.97
N LEU A 89 -3.48 -4.91 -1.06
CA LEU A 89 -4.13 -3.70 -1.53
C LEU A 89 -4.55 -3.84 -3.00
N GLU A 90 -3.63 -4.26 -3.88
CA GLU A 90 -3.90 -4.49 -5.30
C GLU A 90 -4.97 -5.57 -5.52
N ALA A 91 -4.86 -6.70 -4.82
CA ALA A 91 -5.86 -7.77 -4.90
C ALA A 91 -7.24 -7.29 -4.42
N THR A 92 -7.29 -6.48 -3.36
CA THR A 92 -8.57 -5.93 -2.87
C THR A 92 -9.15 -4.91 -3.85
N LEU A 93 -8.32 -4.12 -4.52
CA LEU A 93 -8.81 -3.22 -5.58
C LEU A 93 -9.45 -4.01 -6.74
N ILE A 94 -8.82 -5.12 -7.17
CA ILE A 94 -9.39 -6.00 -8.19
C ILE A 94 -10.74 -6.56 -7.72
N GLU A 95 -10.84 -7.03 -6.48
CA GLU A 95 -12.08 -7.52 -5.86
C GLU A 95 -13.19 -6.45 -5.87
N LEU A 96 -12.88 -5.20 -5.51
CA LEU A 96 -13.85 -4.11 -5.35
C LEU A 96 -14.32 -3.48 -6.67
N LEU A 97 -13.51 -3.58 -7.72
CA LEU A 97 -13.77 -3.02 -9.06
C LEU A 97 -14.31 -4.07 -10.04
N GLY A 98 -14.00 -5.34 -9.81
CA GLY A 98 -14.25 -6.44 -10.73
C GLY A 98 -13.17 -6.59 -11.80
N GLU A 99 -12.98 -7.81 -12.29
CA GLU A 99 -11.90 -8.21 -13.21
C GLU A 99 -11.85 -7.39 -14.52
N GLU A 100 -12.98 -7.00 -15.08
CA GLU A 100 -12.99 -6.25 -16.35
C GLU A 100 -12.61 -4.78 -16.15
N SER A 101 -13.11 -4.15 -15.09
CA SER A 101 -12.88 -2.73 -14.81
C SER A 101 -11.48 -2.50 -14.24
N SER A 102 -10.97 -3.44 -13.44
CA SER A 102 -9.65 -3.36 -12.82
C SER A 102 -8.49 -3.31 -13.83
N LYS A 103 -8.67 -3.86 -15.04
CA LYS A 103 -7.68 -3.78 -16.15
C LYS A 103 -7.33 -2.33 -16.53
N PHE A 104 -8.23 -1.39 -16.26
CA PHE A 104 -8.02 0.03 -16.55
C PHE A 104 -7.42 0.80 -15.38
N VAL A 105 -7.27 0.19 -14.20
CA VAL A 105 -6.74 0.85 -13.00
C VAL A 105 -5.39 0.24 -12.64
N VAL A 106 -4.36 1.07 -12.59
CA VAL A 106 -2.99 0.63 -12.28
C VAL A 106 -2.49 1.34 -11.05
N VAL A 107 -1.99 0.60 -10.07
CA VAL A 107 -1.30 1.16 -8.90
C VAL A 107 0.20 1.25 -9.21
N LYS A 108 0.83 2.37 -8.86
CA LYS A 108 2.27 2.58 -9.02
C LYS A 108 2.85 3.26 -7.80
N HIS A 109 4.04 2.80 -7.40
CA HIS A 109 4.88 3.56 -6.48
C HIS A 109 5.27 4.89 -7.10
N ALA A 110 5.25 5.96 -6.32
CA ALA A 110 5.70 7.28 -6.74
C ALA A 110 6.77 7.77 -5.77
N ASP A 111 7.95 8.11 -6.31
CA ASP A 111 9.07 8.62 -5.52
C ASP A 111 8.94 10.14 -5.33
N ASP A 112 9.19 10.61 -4.11
CA ASP A 112 9.24 12.04 -3.74
C ASP A 112 8.05 12.87 -4.25
N GLY A 113 6.83 12.42 -3.92
CA GLY A 113 5.62 13.16 -4.28
C GLY A 113 5.54 14.55 -3.62
N SER A 114 6.16 14.70 -2.44
CA SER A 114 6.12 15.94 -1.66
C SER A 114 7.08 17.02 -2.17
N GLY A 115 8.33 16.68 -2.49
CA GLY A 115 9.33 17.63 -2.97
C GLY A 115 9.06 18.07 -4.40
N ILE A 116 8.97 17.11 -5.32
CA ILE A 116 8.69 17.37 -6.74
C ILE A 116 7.32 18.04 -6.90
N GLY A 117 6.30 17.56 -6.18
CA GLY A 117 4.96 18.13 -6.21
C GLY A 117 4.94 19.61 -5.80
N ALA A 118 5.63 19.96 -4.71
CA ALA A 118 5.72 21.35 -4.27
C ALA A 118 6.41 22.24 -5.31
N ALA A 119 7.52 21.78 -5.90
CA ALA A 119 8.24 22.51 -6.94
C ALA A 119 7.38 22.74 -8.20
N LEU A 120 6.64 21.72 -8.65
CA LEU A 120 5.75 21.82 -9.81
C LEU A 120 4.59 22.80 -9.56
N ILE A 121 4.01 22.78 -8.36
CA ILE A 121 2.95 23.74 -8.00
C ILE A 121 3.53 25.16 -8.02
N ALA A 122 4.70 25.39 -7.41
CA ALA A 122 5.37 26.68 -7.41
C ALA A 122 5.67 27.16 -8.84
N ALA A 123 6.18 26.28 -9.71
CA ALA A 123 6.44 26.59 -11.11
C ALA A 123 5.16 26.93 -11.88
N SER A 124 4.05 26.20 -11.64
CA SER A 124 2.76 26.45 -12.30
C SER A 124 2.15 27.81 -11.94
N GLN A 125 2.51 28.35 -10.77
CA GLN A 125 2.08 29.66 -10.28
C GLN A 125 3.11 30.77 -10.51
N SER A 126 4.32 30.41 -10.97
CA SER A 126 5.32 31.39 -11.36
C SER A 126 4.84 32.04 -12.66
N GLN A 127 4.40 33.30 -12.59
CA GLN A 127 4.12 34.04 -13.82
C GLN A 127 5.43 34.25 -14.57
N TYR A 128 5.56 33.58 -15.73
CA TYR A 128 6.47 34.07 -16.75
C TYR A 128 5.94 35.43 -17.18
N ARG A 129 6.52 36.51 -16.66
CA ARG A 129 6.42 37.81 -17.33
C ARG A 129 7.02 37.58 -18.71
N ASN A 130 6.18 37.59 -19.75
CA ASN A 130 6.65 37.67 -21.12
C ASN A 130 7.55 38.92 -21.16
N VAL A 131 8.86 38.70 -21.22
CA VAL A 131 9.82 39.75 -21.51
C VAL A 131 9.68 39.94 -23.02
N GLU A 132 8.89 40.95 -23.40
CA GLU A 132 8.90 41.52 -24.75
C GLU A 132 10.28 42.10 -25.07
#